data_AF-A0A259ISI3-F1
#
_entry.id   AF-A0A259ISI3-F1
#
_cell.length_a   1.000
_cell.length_b   1.000
_cell.length_c   1.000
_cell.angle_alpha   90.00
_cell.angle_beta   90.00
_cell.angle_gamma   90.00
#
_symmetry.space_group_name_H-M   'P 1'
#
loop_
_entity.id
_entity.type
_entity.pdbx_description
1 polymer ?
#
loop_
_entity_poly.entity_id
_entity_poly.type
_entity_poly.pdbx_seq_one_letter_code
_entity_poly.pdbx_strand_id
1 'polypeptide(L)'
;MSAVETKSAPQAHDLGELLPAPVAITVDTLPQAEIQTETATELIKRALNPLPTDSSPETDGSINPEASSNIKSKRGCERVQKIINEKRDLEKRVEDLQVTVTSLQDVIRKYEVESKLVGNVMTLADAKKKPSSLVSDAKLQMLNFLNTRSDEIDHIDKAICFNKYMSDPFYMQVFVQNNQPEQWQTMIESIYEAIERPEPSFANAKHSVVRGLQPIRARTSTLGAPLASSENPMDRVAQHLGNMGI
;
A
#
# COMPACT_ATOMS: atom_id res chain seq x y z
N MET A 1 -48.20 -34.25 0.69
CA MET A 1 -47.76 -32.99 0.04
C MET A 1 -47.29 -32.07 1.14
N SER A 2 -46.07 -31.54 1.23
CA SER A 2 -44.81 -31.57 0.48
C SER A 2 -43.75 -31.09 1.49
N ALA A 3 -42.68 -31.84 1.69
CA ALA A 3 -41.33 -31.64 1.13
C ALA A 3 -40.52 -30.50 1.80
N VAL A 4 -39.36 -30.92 2.27
CA VAL A 4 -38.29 -30.23 3.01
C VAL A 4 -37.53 -29.26 2.09
N GLU A 5 -37.17 -28.07 2.58
CA GLU A 5 -36.14 -27.23 1.96
C GLU A 5 -34.99 -26.96 2.93
N THR A 6 -33.84 -27.50 2.53
CA THR A 6 -32.49 -27.32 3.06
C THR A 6 -31.93 -25.96 2.64
N LYS A 7 -31.40 -25.18 3.59
CA LYS A 7 -30.65 -23.94 3.33
C LYS A 7 -29.15 -24.22 3.39
N SER A 8 -28.50 -24.36 2.23
CA SER A 8 -27.05 -24.50 2.06
C SER A 8 -26.37 -23.13 1.82
N ALA A 9 -25.06 -23.10 2.10
CA ALA A 9 -24.13 -21.98 2.15
C ALA A 9 -23.94 -21.20 0.81
N PRO A 10 -23.39 -19.96 0.85
CA PRO A 10 -23.16 -19.17 -0.36
C PRO A 10 -21.97 -19.73 -1.16
N GLN A 11 -22.22 -20.03 -2.42
CA GLN A 11 -21.25 -20.53 -3.40
C GLN A 11 -20.45 -19.35 -3.97
N ALA A 12 -19.13 -19.46 -3.98
CA ALA A 12 -18.23 -18.50 -4.61
C ALA A 12 -18.50 -18.46 -6.13
N HIS A 13 -18.72 -17.27 -6.67
CA HIS A 13 -18.82 -17.06 -8.11
C HIS A 13 -17.41 -17.13 -8.73
N ASP A 14 -17.20 -18.14 -9.58
CA ASP A 14 -16.02 -18.34 -10.40
C ASP A 14 -16.04 -17.34 -11.57
N LEU A 15 -15.03 -16.45 -11.62
CA LEU A 15 -14.93 -15.36 -12.59
C LEU A 15 -14.42 -15.82 -13.97
N GLY A 16 -14.34 -17.13 -14.22
CA GLY A 16 -13.89 -17.70 -15.50
C GLY A 16 -14.88 -17.59 -16.66
N GLU A 17 -16.17 -17.32 -16.43
CA GLU A 17 -17.20 -17.38 -17.49
C GLU A 17 -17.35 -16.10 -18.35
N LEU A 18 -16.58 -15.04 -18.08
CA LEU A 18 -16.73 -13.75 -18.79
C LEU A 18 -15.73 -13.49 -19.93
N LEU A 19 -14.98 -14.49 -20.38
CA LEU A 19 -14.08 -14.32 -21.53
C LEU A 19 -14.52 -15.20 -22.71
N PRO A 20 -14.81 -14.62 -23.88
CA PRO A 20 -15.11 -15.41 -25.08
C PRO A 20 -13.88 -16.23 -25.49
N ALA A 21 -14.12 -17.47 -25.91
CA ALA A 21 -13.08 -18.39 -26.33
C ALA A 21 -12.28 -17.84 -27.54
N PRO A 22 -10.95 -18.05 -27.57
CA PRO A 22 -10.11 -17.55 -28.66
C PRO A 22 -10.45 -18.26 -29.97
N VAL A 23 -10.86 -17.49 -30.98
CA VAL A 23 -11.05 -17.95 -32.35
C VAL A 23 -9.67 -18.22 -32.95
N ALA A 24 -9.40 -19.49 -33.30
CA ALA A 24 -8.22 -19.86 -34.06
C ALA A 24 -8.37 -19.34 -35.51
N ILE A 25 -7.56 -18.35 -35.88
CA ILE A 25 -7.47 -17.86 -37.25
C ILE A 25 -6.47 -18.75 -37.99
N THR A 26 -6.98 -19.59 -38.88
CA THR A 26 -6.21 -20.36 -39.86
C THR A 26 -5.49 -19.40 -40.81
N VAL A 27 -4.17 -19.55 -40.91
CA VAL A 27 -3.31 -18.81 -41.85
C VAL A 27 -3.58 -19.33 -43.26
N ASP A 28 -4.25 -18.52 -44.07
CA ASP A 28 -4.27 -18.68 -45.52
C ASP A 28 -3.44 -17.55 -46.16
N THR A 29 -2.69 -17.90 -47.18
CA THR A 29 -1.47 -17.21 -47.64
C THR A 29 -1.75 -16.41 -48.90
N LEU A 30 -1.55 -15.07 -48.91
CA LEU A 30 -1.23 -14.24 -50.11
C LEU A 30 -0.89 -12.77 -49.73
N PRO A 31 -0.23 -11.98 -50.60
CA PRO A 31 1.20 -11.80 -50.67
C PRO A 31 1.69 -10.42 -50.15
N GLN A 32 2.97 -10.43 -49.79
CA GLN A 32 3.81 -9.40 -49.20
C GLN A 32 3.86 -8.10 -50.00
N ALA A 33 3.36 -7.00 -49.41
CA ALA A 33 3.77 -5.64 -49.77
C ALA A 33 4.86 -5.20 -48.79
N GLU A 34 6.03 -4.92 -49.36
CA GLU A 34 7.25 -4.47 -48.71
C GLU A 34 7.00 -3.17 -47.92
N ILE A 35 6.92 -3.26 -46.59
CA ILE A 35 6.82 -2.09 -45.73
C ILE A 35 8.23 -1.52 -45.57
N GLN A 36 8.50 -0.40 -46.24
CA GLN A 36 9.68 0.41 -45.97
C GLN A 36 9.58 0.97 -44.55
N THR A 37 10.45 0.50 -43.67
CA THR A 37 10.56 0.99 -42.28
C THR A 37 11.35 2.30 -42.26
N GLU A 38 10.71 3.40 -42.68
CA GLU A 38 11.26 4.73 -42.44
C GLU A 38 11.11 5.05 -40.94
N THR A 39 12.24 5.14 -40.23
CA THR A 39 12.25 5.39 -38.78
C THR A 39 11.73 6.81 -38.53
N ALA A 40 10.89 7.01 -37.51
CA ALA A 40 10.18 8.28 -37.25
C ALA A 40 11.09 9.54 -37.21
N THR A 41 12.39 9.35 -36.95
CA THR A 41 13.42 10.40 -36.97
C THR A 41 13.76 10.91 -38.37
N GLU A 42 13.70 10.06 -39.40
CA GLU A 42 13.93 10.41 -40.81
C GLU A 42 12.78 11.27 -41.36
N LEU A 43 11.54 10.93 -41.00
CA LEU A 43 10.34 11.63 -41.42
C LEU A 43 10.29 13.06 -40.84
N ILE A 44 10.70 13.23 -39.59
CA ILE A 44 10.79 14.55 -38.94
C ILE A 44 11.92 15.39 -39.56
N LYS A 45 13.07 14.78 -39.92
CA LYS A 45 14.16 15.50 -40.59
C LYS A 45 13.79 15.96 -42.00
N ARG A 46 13.01 15.18 -42.76
CA ARG A 46 12.50 15.58 -44.09
C ARG A 46 11.49 16.73 -43.99
N ALA A 47 10.64 16.73 -42.96
CA ALA A 47 9.64 17.79 -42.75
C ALA A 47 10.27 19.13 -42.35
N LEU A 48 11.40 19.11 -41.64
CA LEU A 48 12.04 20.32 -41.12
C LEU A 48 13.07 20.95 -42.07
N ASN A 49 13.55 20.25 -43.10
CA ASN A 49 14.51 20.76 -44.07
C ASN A 49 14.08 20.47 -45.52
N PRO A 50 13.19 21.27 -46.12
CA PRO A 50 12.91 21.19 -47.54
C PRO A 50 14.14 21.67 -48.35
N LEU A 51 14.71 20.79 -49.16
CA LEU A 51 15.76 21.15 -50.13
C LEU A 51 15.17 22.05 -51.23
N PRO A 52 15.84 23.13 -51.66
CA PRO A 52 15.32 24.04 -52.67
C PRO A 52 15.36 23.35 -54.02
N THR A 53 14.19 23.13 -54.62
CA THR A 53 14.08 22.82 -56.04
C THR A 53 13.33 23.97 -56.68
N ASP A 54 14.12 24.74 -57.44
CA ASP A 54 13.69 25.78 -58.34
C ASP A 54 12.59 25.28 -59.29
N SER A 55 11.42 25.88 -59.22
CA SER A 55 10.65 26.27 -60.40
C SER A 55 9.46 27.13 -59.97
N SER A 56 9.66 28.43 -60.06
CA SER A 56 8.62 29.42 -60.36
C SER A 56 7.79 28.93 -61.57
N PRO A 57 6.46 29.11 -61.57
CA PRO A 57 5.97 30.40 -62.01
C PRO A 57 5.16 31.07 -60.91
N GLU A 58 5.52 32.33 -60.63
CA GLU A 58 4.60 33.35 -60.19
C GLU A 58 3.31 33.21 -61.00
N THR A 59 2.26 32.71 -60.34
CA THR A 59 0.90 32.96 -60.78
C THR A 59 0.30 33.78 -59.66
N ASP A 60 0.24 35.07 -59.94
CA ASP A 60 -0.34 36.10 -59.10
C ASP A 60 -1.57 35.62 -58.33
N GLY A 61 -1.69 36.11 -57.10
CA GLY A 61 -2.92 36.13 -56.32
C GLY A 61 -3.99 37.00 -56.97
N SER A 62 -4.38 36.68 -58.21
CA SER A 62 -5.59 37.14 -58.83
C SER A 62 -6.63 36.05 -58.61
N ILE A 63 -7.51 36.29 -57.64
CA ILE A 63 -8.78 35.58 -57.53
C ILE A 63 -9.58 36.01 -58.76
N ASN A 64 -9.28 35.42 -59.92
CA ASN A 64 -9.92 35.77 -61.17
C ASN A 64 -11.36 35.21 -61.14
N PRO A 65 -12.42 36.04 -61.17
CA PRO A 65 -13.79 35.56 -61.29
C PRO A 65 -14.05 34.80 -62.62
N GLU A 66 -13.09 34.80 -63.56
CA GLU A 66 -13.21 34.14 -64.87
C GLU A 66 -13.11 32.61 -64.86
N ALA A 67 -12.80 31.94 -63.75
CA ALA A 67 -12.93 30.48 -63.70
C ALA A 67 -14.39 30.02 -63.97
N SER A 68 -15.36 30.91 -63.75
CA SER A 68 -16.78 30.70 -64.08
C SER A 68 -17.19 31.23 -65.45
N SER A 69 -16.44 32.17 -66.04
CA SER A 69 -16.83 32.84 -67.30
C SER A 69 -16.72 31.94 -68.53
N ASN A 70 -15.98 30.83 -68.44
CA ASN A 70 -15.83 29.85 -69.52
C ASN A 70 -16.84 28.69 -69.44
N ILE A 71 -17.64 28.61 -68.36
CA ILE A 71 -18.66 27.57 -68.19
C ILE A 71 -19.99 28.09 -68.72
N LYS A 72 -20.30 27.80 -69.98
CA LYS A 72 -21.54 28.25 -70.65
C LYS A 72 -22.83 27.64 -70.07
N SER A 73 -22.73 26.68 -69.14
CA SER A 73 -23.86 25.95 -68.56
C SER A 73 -24.17 26.42 -67.13
N LYS A 74 -25.39 26.90 -66.89
CA LYS A 74 -25.89 27.33 -65.57
C LYS A 74 -25.66 26.29 -64.46
N ARG A 75 -25.91 25.00 -64.77
CA ARG A 75 -25.67 23.88 -63.86
C ARG A 75 -24.19 23.65 -63.55
N GLY A 76 -23.30 24.01 -64.48
CA GLY A 76 -21.85 23.97 -64.27
C GLY A 76 -21.40 25.04 -63.27
N CYS A 77 -21.89 26.27 -63.42
CA CYS A 77 -21.60 27.36 -62.48
C CYS A 77 -22.11 27.06 -61.06
N GLU A 78 -23.31 26.48 -60.92
CA GLU A 78 -23.86 26.09 -59.61
C GLU A 78 -22.98 25.05 -58.90
N ARG A 79 -22.46 24.04 -59.63
CA ARG A 79 -21.54 23.04 -59.05
C ARG A 79 -20.21 23.66 -58.62
N VAL A 80 -19.64 24.53 -59.45
CA VAL A 80 -18.38 25.23 -59.11
C VAL A 80 -18.58 26.13 -57.90
N GLN A 81 -19.69 26.86 -57.83
CA GLN A 81 -20.01 27.70 -56.68
C GLN A 81 -20.16 26.88 -55.39
N LYS A 82 -20.78 25.69 -55.46
CA LYS A 82 -20.86 24.77 -54.33
C LYS A 82 -19.47 24.35 -53.84
N ILE A 83 -18.60 23.93 -54.76
CA ILE A 83 -17.22 23.51 -54.44
C ILE A 83 -16.44 24.66 -53.78
N ILE A 84 -16.57 25.89 -54.28
CA ILE A 84 -15.91 27.07 -53.70
C ILE A 84 -16.40 27.34 -52.28
N ASN A 85 -17.71 27.27 -52.05
CA ASN A 85 -18.27 27.48 -50.72
C ASN A 85 -17.82 26.39 -49.73
N GLU A 86 -17.86 25.13 -50.17
CA GLU A 86 -17.41 24.00 -49.37
C GLU A 86 -15.91 24.08 -49.05
N LYS A 87 -15.08 24.50 -50.02
CA LYS A 87 -13.66 24.78 -49.79
C LYS A 87 -13.48 25.87 -48.72
N ARG A 88 -14.22 26.98 -48.81
CA ARG A 88 -14.15 28.07 -47.83
C ARG A 88 -14.56 27.60 -46.42
N ASP A 89 -15.60 26.78 -46.34
CA ASP A 89 -16.06 26.22 -45.06
C ASP A 89 -15.04 25.24 -44.47
N LEU A 90 -14.39 24.43 -45.30
CA LEU A 90 -13.31 23.54 -44.86
C LEU A 90 -12.08 24.30 -44.39
N GLU A 91 -11.67 25.35 -45.12
CA GLU A 91 -10.57 26.24 -44.71
C GLU A 91 -10.86 26.87 -43.34
N LYS A 92 -12.09 27.34 -43.11
CA LYS A 92 -12.51 27.87 -41.81
C LYS A 92 -12.41 26.80 -40.70
N ARG A 93 -12.86 25.58 -40.96
CA ARG A 93 -12.77 24.47 -39.98
C ARG A 93 -11.32 24.12 -39.64
N VAL A 94 -10.42 24.17 -40.62
CA VAL A 94 -8.99 23.92 -40.40
C VAL A 94 -8.40 25.00 -39.49
N GLU A 95 -8.72 26.27 -39.73
CA GLU A 95 -8.29 27.38 -38.86
C GLU A 95 -8.82 27.20 -37.42
N ASP A 96 -10.11 26.92 -37.25
CA ASP A 96 -10.73 26.70 -35.94
C ASP A 96 -10.08 25.52 -35.19
N LEU A 97 -9.75 24.43 -35.91
CA LEU A 97 -9.01 23.28 -35.38
C LEU A 97 -7.60 23.67 -34.96
N GLN A 98 -6.89 24.47 -35.76
CA GLN A 98 -5.53 24.89 -35.47
C GLN A 98 -5.45 25.79 -34.23
N VAL A 99 -6.42 26.68 -34.05
CA VAL A 99 -6.59 27.47 -32.81
C VAL A 99 -6.83 26.54 -31.61
N THR A 100 -7.70 25.54 -31.77
CA THR A 100 -8.00 24.58 -30.70
C THR A 100 -6.78 23.75 -30.31
N VAL A 101 -6.01 23.26 -31.29
CA VAL A 101 -4.78 22.50 -31.04
C VAL A 101 -3.75 23.35 -30.29
N THR A 102 -3.56 24.60 -30.70
CA THR A 102 -2.62 25.52 -30.03
C THR A 102 -3.04 25.78 -28.58
N SER A 103 -4.33 26.03 -28.34
CA SER A 103 -4.88 26.21 -27.00
C SER A 103 -4.67 24.97 -26.11
N LEU A 104 -4.92 23.78 -26.65
CA LEU A 104 -4.69 22.52 -25.92
C LEU A 104 -3.20 22.31 -25.59
N GLN A 105 -2.29 22.62 -26.52
CA GLN A 105 -0.85 22.54 -26.27
C GLN A 105 -0.41 23.48 -25.13
N ASP A 106 -0.98 24.69 -25.06
CA ASP A 106 -0.68 25.63 -23.98
C ASP A 106 -1.21 25.14 -22.63
N VAL A 107 -2.40 24.54 -22.60
CA VAL A 107 -2.96 23.90 -21.40
C VAL A 107 -2.09 22.74 -20.93
N ILE A 108 -1.64 21.88 -21.85
CA ILE A 108 -0.73 20.76 -21.53
C ILE A 108 0.58 21.29 -20.94
N ARG A 109 1.18 22.31 -21.56
CA ARG A 109 2.42 22.93 -21.07
C ARG A 109 2.23 23.51 -19.67
N LYS A 110 1.08 24.15 -19.40
CA LYS A 110 0.74 24.66 -18.07
C LYS A 110 0.66 23.53 -17.04
N TYR A 111 -0.07 22.46 -17.34
CA TYR A 111 -0.16 21.30 -16.43
C TYR A 111 1.19 20.63 -16.19
N GLU A 112 2.06 20.57 -17.19
CA GLU A 112 3.41 20.03 -17.05
C GLU A 112 4.25 20.87 -16.08
N VAL A 113 4.18 22.21 -16.18
CA VAL A 113 4.86 23.12 -15.26
C VAL A 113 4.31 22.99 -13.84
N GLU A 114 2.99 22.93 -13.66
CA GLU A 114 2.35 22.73 -12.36
C GLU A 114 2.73 21.38 -11.75
N SER A 115 2.75 20.30 -12.54
CA SER A 115 3.17 18.97 -12.10
C SER A 115 4.61 18.95 -11.60
N LYS A 116 5.54 19.58 -12.35
CA LYS A 116 6.94 19.74 -11.93
C LYS A 116 7.07 20.55 -10.64
N LEU A 117 6.29 21.62 -10.49
CA LEU A 117 6.27 22.44 -9.28
C LEU A 117 5.79 21.64 -8.07
N VAL A 118 4.67 20.92 -8.21
CA VAL A 118 4.14 20.07 -7.13
C VAL A 118 5.15 18.99 -6.73
N GLY A 119 5.80 18.33 -7.70
CA GLY A 119 6.86 17.37 -7.43
C GLY A 119 8.04 17.98 -6.65
N ASN A 120 8.47 19.19 -7.04
CA ASN A 120 9.56 19.90 -6.35
C ASN A 120 9.16 20.32 -4.92
N VAL A 121 7.91 20.75 -4.71
CA VAL A 121 7.41 21.09 -3.37
C VAL A 121 7.32 19.86 -2.48
N MET A 122 6.85 18.74 -3.00
CA MET A 122 6.75 17.48 -2.24
C MET A 122 8.12 16.96 -1.83
N THR A 123 9.06 16.88 -2.78
CA THR A 123 10.45 16.46 -2.51
C THR A 123 11.15 17.40 -1.52
N LEU A 124 10.91 18.71 -1.60
CA LEU A 124 11.43 19.67 -0.63
C LEU A 124 10.79 19.50 0.75
N ALA A 125 9.49 19.19 0.83
CA ALA A 125 8.80 18.93 2.09
C ALA A 125 9.33 17.66 2.77
N ASP A 126 9.57 16.60 2.00
CA ASP A 126 10.17 15.36 2.50
C ASP A 126 11.62 15.58 2.96
N ALA A 127 12.41 16.31 2.17
CA ALA A 127 13.79 16.66 2.53
C ALA A 127 13.90 17.60 3.75
N LYS A 128 12.84 18.37 4.05
CA LYS A 128 12.79 19.32 5.17
C LYS A 128 11.97 18.84 6.37
N LYS A 129 11.56 17.56 6.42
CA LYS A 129 10.98 17.01 7.65
C LYS A 129 11.97 17.25 8.79
N LYS A 130 11.56 18.08 9.76
CA LYS A 130 12.40 18.39 10.91
C LYS A 130 12.76 17.08 11.60
N PRO A 131 13.97 16.91 12.14
CA PRO A 131 14.35 15.69 12.85
C PRO A 131 13.35 15.34 13.97
N SER A 132 12.72 16.36 14.57
CA SER A 132 11.65 16.17 15.55
C SER A 132 10.38 15.53 14.99
N SER A 133 9.99 15.81 13.74
CA SER A 133 8.83 15.17 13.11
C SER A 133 9.15 13.72 12.73
N LEU A 134 10.34 13.46 12.17
CA LEU A 134 10.78 12.09 11.86
C LEU A 134 10.78 11.20 13.12
N VAL A 135 11.26 11.72 14.26
CA VAL A 135 11.21 11.01 15.55
C VAL A 135 9.77 10.73 15.99
N SER A 136 8.86 11.66 15.76
CA SER A 136 7.45 11.48 16.13
C SER A 136 6.78 10.42 15.24
N ASP A 137 7.07 10.44 13.93
CA ASP A 137 6.58 9.46 12.96
C ASP A 137 7.11 8.05 13.25
N ALA A 138 8.41 7.93 13.56
CA ALA A 138 9.03 6.66 13.95
C ALA A 138 8.38 6.08 15.23
N LYS A 139 8.16 6.93 16.26
CA LYS A 139 7.44 6.51 17.47
C LYS A 139 6.02 6.03 17.18
N LEU A 140 5.30 6.72 16.30
CA LEU A 140 3.95 6.32 15.92
C LEU A 140 3.96 4.95 15.23
N GLN A 141 4.88 4.71 14.30
CA GLN A 141 4.99 3.43 13.63
C GLN A 141 5.35 2.30 14.59
N MET A 142 6.28 2.55 15.51
CA MET A 142 6.66 1.61 16.57
C MET A 142 5.47 1.26 17.49
N LEU A 143 4.66 2.25 17.87
CA LEU A 143 3.45 2.02 18.67
C LEU A 143 2.40 1.21 17.89
N ASN A 144 2.20 1.52 16.61
CA ASN A 144 1.31 0.76 15.75
C ASN A 144 1.75 -0.69 15.65
N PHE A 145 3.06 -0.94 15.48
CA PHE A 145 3.62 -2.28 15.47
C PHE A 145 3.34 -3.03 16.77
N LEU A 146 3.58 -2.42 17.94
CA LEU A 146 3.27 -3.06 19.22
C LEU A 146 1.80 -3.47 19.31
N ASN A 147 0.88 -2.61 18.87
CA ASN A 147 -0.55 -2.94 18.92
C ASN A 147 -0.91 -4.17 18.06
N THR A 148 -0.20 -4.42 16.96
CA THR A 148 -0.43 -5.61 16.11
C THR A 148 -0.02 -6.92 16.74
N ARG A 149 0.83 -6.91 17.78
CA ARG A 149 1.35 -8.11 18.47
C ARG A 149 0.76 -8.27 19.89
N SER A 150 -0.36 -7.61 20.17
CA SER A 150 -0.95 -7.56 21.52
C SER A 150 -1.45 -8.90 22.05
N ASP A 151 -1.60 -9.89 21.17
CA ASP A 151 -2.01 -11.26 21.45
C ASP A 151 -0.84 -12.21 21.81
N GLU A 152 0.42 -11.77 21.69
CA GLU A 152 1.58 -12.60 22.03
C GLU A 152 1.74 -12.81 23.55
N ILE A 153 2.20 -14.00 23.94
CA ILE A 153 2.33 -14.42 25.35
C ILE A 153 3.36 -13.54 26.11
N ASP A 154 4.43 -13.14 25.44
CA ASP A 154 5.50 -12.28 25.96
C ASP A 154 5.33 -10.81 25.56
N HIS A 155 4.19 -10.45 24.97
CA HIS A 155 3.92 -9.10 24.48
C HIS A 155 4.15 -8.04 25.55
N ILE A 156 3.61 -8.25 26.75
CA ILE A 156 3.66 -7.26 27.84
C ILE A 156 5.11 -6.93 28.22
N ASP A 157 5.95 -7.95 28.41
CA ASP A 157 7.34 -7.78 28.80
C ASP A 157 8.16 -7.12 27.68
N LYS A 158 7.97 -7.59 26.44
CA LYS A 158 8.59 -7.00 25.25
C LYS A 158 8.16 -5.55 25.06
N ALA A 159 6.88 -5.25 25.19
CA ALA A 159 6.33 -3.89 25.06
C ALA A 159 6.87 -2.95 26.12
N ILE A 160 7.13 -3.42 27.35
CA ILE A 160 7.78 -2.61 28.40
C ILE A 160 9.22 -2.25 27.99
N CYS A 161 10.02 -3.23 27.57
CA CYS A 161 11.38 -3.00 27.11
C CYS A 161 11.42 -2.08 25.88
N PHE A 162 10.52 -2.32 24.92
CA PHE A 162 10.42 -1.54 23.70
C PHE A 162 9.97 -0.09 23.99
N ASN A 163 9.01 0.12 24.89
CA ASN A 163 8.61 1.46 25.33
C ASN A 163 9.74 2.20 26.04
N LYS A 164 10.58 1.50 26.81
CA LYS A 164 11.76 2.11 27.44
C LYS A 164 12.75 2.62 26.39
N TYR A 165 12.98 1.83 25.34
CA TYR A 165 13.77 2.26 24.18
C TYR A 165 13.18 3.50 23.50
N MET A 166 11.87 3.50 23.23
CA MET A 166 11.19 4.63 22.58
C MET A 166 11.14 5.92 23.43
N SER A 167 11.14 5.77 24.75
CA SER A 167 11.05 6.88 25.68
C SER A 167 12.36 7.66 25.78
N ASP A 168 13.48 7.01 25.46
CA ASP A 168 14.80 7.64 25.48
C ASP A 168 15.03 8.49 24.21
N PRO A 169 15.21 9.82 24.33
CA PRO A 169 15.46 10.68 23.18
C PRO A 169 16.74 10.33 22.42
N PHE A 170 17.77 9.81 23.11
CA PHE A 170 19.04 9.46 22.47
C PHE A 170 18.85 8.29 21.50
N TYR A 171 18.24 7.19 21.96
CA TYR A 171 18.02 6.01 21.13
C TYR A 171 17.10 6.30 19.95
N MET A 172 16.06 7.11 20.14
CA MET A 172 15.17 7.48 19.04
C MET A 172 15.82 8.38 18.00
N GLN A 173 16.71 9.28 18.41
CA GLN A 173 17.49 10.08 17.46
C GLN A 173 18.46 9.20 16.67
N VAL A 174 19.15 8.26 17.32
CA VAL A 174 20.05 7.31 16.66
C VAL A 174 19.28 6.43 15.68
N PHE A 175 18.10 5.93 16.06
CA PHE A 175 17.23 5.14 15.19
C PHE A 175 16.86 5.88 13.90
N VAL A 176 16.39 7.13 14.05
CA VAL A 176 15.99 8.00 12.94
C VAL A 176 17.17 8.39 12.05
N GLN A 177 18.35 8.59 12.62
CA GLN A 177 19.54 8.97 11.86
C GLN A 177 20.12 7.79 11.07
N ASN A 178 20.07 6.59 11.63
CA ASN A 178 20.70 5.41 11.04
C ASN A 178 19.80 4.63 10.08
N ASN A 179 18.47 4.85 10.12
CA ASN A 179 17.50 4.08 9.36
C ASN A 179 16.56 5.01 8.59
N GLN A 180 16.36 4.73 7.30
CA GLN A 180 15.39 5.45 6.48
C GLN A 180 13.95 4.99 6.80
N PRO A 181 12.92 5.84 6.58
CA PRO A 181 11.52 5.49 6.85
C PRO A 181 11.06 4.16 6.24
N GLU A 182 11.58 3.80 5.08
CA GLU A 182 11.27 2.55 4.38
C GLU A 182 11.83 1.30 5.10
N GLN A 183 12.87 1.48 5.92
CA GLN A 183 13.54 0.41 6.68
C GLN A 183 13.00 0.28 8.10
N TRP A 184 12.26 1.28 8.59
CA TRP A 184 11.81 1.32 9.98
C TRP A 184 11.03 0.08 10.37
N GLN A 185 10.10 -0.39 9.53
CA GLN A 185 9.30 -1.58 9.82
C GLN A 185 10.15 -2.81 10.14
N THR A 186 11.10 -3.15 9.26
CA THR A 186 11.99 -4.30 9.43
C THR A 186 12.90 -4.14 10.66
N MET A 187 13.38 -2.93 10.92
CA MET A 187 14.22 -2.66 12.09
C MET A 187 13.42 -2.74 13.40
N ILE A 188 12.17 -2.28 13.40
CA ILE A 188 11.25 -2.38 14.52
C ILE A 188 10.99 -3.85 14.85
N GLU A 189 10.69 -4.67 13.84
CA GLU A 189 10.56 -6.12 13.98
C GLU A 189 11.82 -6.75 14.56
N SER A 190 12.99 -6.43 13.99
CA SER A 190 14.27 -6.95 14.48
C SER A 190 14.54 -6.58 15.93
N ILE A 191 14.27 -5.33 16.34
CA ILE A 191 14.46 -4.89 17.73
C ILE A 191 13.49 -5.63 18.65
N TYR A 192 12.24 -5.81 18.22
CA TYR A 192 11.21 -6.47 19.02
C TYR A 192 11.51 -7.95 19.25
N GLU A 193 11.93 -8.66 18.21
CA GLU A 193 12.31 -10.08 18.31
C GLU A 193 13.63 -10.28 19.07
N ALA A 194 14.55 -9.31 19.02
CA ALA A 194 15.80 -9.33 19.79
C ALA A 194 15.58 -9.10 21.30
N ILE A 195 14.39 -8.65 21.73
CA ILE A 195 14.05 -8.61 23.14
C ILE A 195 13.77 -10.05 23.58
N GLU A 196 14.84 -10.70 24.04
CA GLU A 196 14.74 -12.00 24.68
C GLU A 196 13.90 -11.89 25.96
N ARG A 197 13.15 -12.95 26.25
CA ARG A 197 12.48 -13.10 27.54
C ARG A 197 13.54 -12.91 28.63
N PRO A 198 13.34 -12.03 29.62
CA PRO A 198 14.11 -12.13 30.84
C PRO A 198 13.92 -13.56 31.35
N GLU A 199 15.01 -14.34 31.35
CA GLU A 199 15.03 -15.64 32.04
C GLU A 199 14.36 -15.42 33.40
N PRO A 200 13.34 -16.21 33.78
CA PRO A 200 12.67 -16.06 35.06
C PRO A 200 13.71 -16.27 36.16
N SER A 201 14.34 -15.18 36.58
CA SER A 201 15.35 -15.20 37.61
C SER A 201 14.61 -15.45 38.92
N PHE A 202 14.63 -16.70 39.36
CA PHE A 202 14.20 -17.08 40.70
C PHE A 202 15.01 -16.38 41.81
N ALA A 203 16.09 -15.66 41.47
CA ALA A 203 16.89 -14.88 42.41
C ALA A 203 16.17 -13.62 42.94
N ASN A 204 15.17 -13.10 42.24
CA ASN A 204 14.37 -11.95 42.66
C ASN A 204 12.88 -12.26 42.81
N ALA A 205 12.52 -13.54 42.89
CA ALA A 205 11.27 -13.93 43.52
C ALA A 205 11.37 -13.53 45.01
N LYS A 206 11.05 -12.26 45.32
CA LYS A 206 10.49 -11.96 46.62
C LYS A 206 9.32 -12.91 46.72
N HIS A 207 9.46 -13.90 47.59
CA HIS A 207 8.36 -14.69 48.09
C HIS A 207 7.36 -13.67 48.65
N SER A 208 6.47 -13.15 47.81
CA SER A 208 5.23 -12.61 48.30
C SER A 208 4.56 -13.83 48.88
N VAL A 209 4.66 -13.90 50.19
CA VAL A 209 3.91 -14.77 51.06
C VAL A 209 2.52 -14.85 50.47
N VAL A 210 2.19 -16.01 49.89
CA VAL A 210 0.81 -16.45 49.70
C VAL A 210 0.21 -16.40 51.09
N ARG A 211 -0.39 -15.26 51.43
CA ARG A 211 -1.04 -15.07 52.71
C ARG A 211 -2.35 -15.85 52.61
N GLY A 212 -2.29 -17.10 53.06
CA GLY A 212 -3.47 -17.88 53.42
C GLY A 212 -4.08 -18.74 52.33
N LEU A 213 -3.33 -19.72 51.83
CA LEU A 213 -3.94 -21.02 51.52
C LEU A 213 -3.21 -22.04 52.39
N GLN A 214 -3.83 -22.42 53.50
CA GLN A 214 -3.33 -23.52 54.32
C GLN A 214 -3.24 -24.77 53.43
N PRO A 215 -2.19 -25.60 53.59
CA PRO A 215 -2.13 -26.87 52.88
C PRO A 215 -3.41 -27.64 53.17
N ILE A 216 -4.14 -28.07 52.13
CA ILE A 216 -5.16 -29.10 52.29
C ILE A 216 -4.39 -30.34 52.73
N ARG A 217 -4.31 -30.55 54.04
CA ARG A 217 -3.83 -31.78 54.64
C ARG A 217 -4.82 -32.83 54.18
N ALA A 218 -4.44 -33.62 53.18
CA ALA A 218 -5.14 -34.85 52.85
C ALA A 218 -5.26 -35.63 54.17
N ARG A 219 -6.48 -35.71 54.70
CA ARG A 219 -6.80 -36.61 55.80
C ARG A 219 -6.68 -38.01 55.24
N THR A 220 -5.49 -38.58 55.29
CA THR A 220 -5.36 -40.03 55.23
C THR A 220 -6.03 -40.54 56.50
N SER A 221 -7.19 -41.14 56.33
CA SER A 221 -7.87 -41.89 57.38
C SER A 221 -6.95 -43.04 57.79
N THR A 222 -6.07 -42.80 58.77
CA THR A 222 -5.24 -43.84 59.37
C THR A 222 -5.95 -44.34 60.61
N LEU A 223 -6.74 -45.38 60.38
CA LEU A 223 -7.25 -46.29 61.38
C LEU A 223 -6.06 -46.88 62.16
N GLY A 224 -5.96 -46.54 63.45
CA GLY A 224 -5.21 -47.29 64.47
C GLY A 224 -3.68 -47.26 64.43
N ALA A 225 -3.05 -46.64 65.44
CA ALA A 225 -1.76 -47.08 65.99
C ALA A 225 -1.44 -46.38 67.34
N PRO A 226 -0.66 -47.02 68.24
CA PRO A 226 -0.79 -46.89 69.69
C PRO A 226 0.17 -45.88 70.34
N LEU A 227 -0.22 -45.41 71.54
CA LEU A 227 0.56 -44.53 72.42
C LEU A 227 1.71 -45.29 73.08
N ALA A 228 2.94 -44.97 72.72
CA ALA A 228 4.14 -45.40 73.43
C ALA A 228 4.33 -44.53 74.68
N SER A 229 3.98 -45.10 75.83
CA SER A 229 4.12 -44.50 77.16
C SER A 229 5.58 -44.60 77.62
N SER A 230 6.20 -43.47 77.94
CA SER A 230 7.47 -43.40 78.68
C SER A 230 7.31 -42.39 79.81
N GLU A 231 6.51 -42.75 80.81
CA GLU A 231 6.45 -42.01 82.07
C GLU A 231 6.26 -43.02 83.20
N ASN A 232 7.12 -42.87 84.21
CA ASN A 232 7.39 -43.81 85.29
C ASN A 232 6.09 -44.29 85.98
N PRO A 233 5.94 -45.60 86.27
CA PRO A 233 4.70 -46.14 86.85
C PRO A 233 4.41 -45.59 88.26
N MET A 234 5.43 -45.10 88.98
CA MET A 234 5.26 -44.48 90.29
C MET A 234 4.51 -43.14 90.24
N ASP A 235 4.70 -42.35 89.18
CA ASP A 235 4.02 -41.05 89.04
C ASP A 235 2.52 -41.22 88.78
N ARG A 236 2.10 -42.29 88.09
CA ARG A 236 0.67 -42.60 87.90
C ARG A 236 -0.04 -42.94 89.20
N VAL A 237 0.63 -43.65 90.11
CA VAL A 237 0.03 -44.01 91.41
C VAL A 237 -0.12 -42.76 92.28
N ALA A 238 0.89 -41.90 92.32
CA ALA A 238 0.85 -40.64 93.05
C ALA A 238 -0.25 -39.70 92.52
N GLN A 239 -0.38 -39.60 91.18
CA GLN A 239 -1.39 -38.77 90.53
C GLN A 239 -2.82 -39.34 90.72
N HIS A 240 -2.97 -40.67 90.79
CA HIS A 240 -4.25 -41.31 91.07
C HIS A 240 -4.69 -41.15 92.53
N LEU A 241 -3.76 -41.25 93.49
CA LEU A 241 -4.04 -41.00 94.92
C LEU A 241 -4.43 -39.54 95.16
N GLY A 242 -3.68 -38.59 94.57
CA GLY A 242 -4.00 -37.17 94.65
C GLY A 242 -5.36 -36.80 94.05
N ASN A 243 -5.78 -37.50 92.98
CA ASN A 243 -7.10 -37.33 92.38
C ASN A 243 -8.24 -38.00 93.18
N MET A 244 -7.94 -38.92 94.09
CA MET A 244 -8.92 -39.54 95.00
C MET A 244 -9.00 -38.85 96.36
N GLY A 245 -8.17 -37.83 96.63
CA GLY A 245 -8.23 -37.03 97.85
C GLY A 245 -7.81 -37.77 99.12
N ILE A 246 -6.86 -38.72 99.01
CA ILE A 246 -6.21 -39.43 100.13
C ILE A 246 -4.72 -39.11 100.17
#